data_AF-A0A4R3PUL4-F1
#
_entry.id   AF-A0A4R3PUL4-F1
#
_cell.length_a   1.000
_cell.length_b   1.000
_cell.length_c   1.000
_cell.angle_alpha   90.00
_cell.angle_beta   90.00
_cell.angle_gamma   90.00
#
_symmetry.space_group_name_H-M   'P 1'
#
loop_
_entity.id
_entity.type
_entity.pdbx_description
1 polymer ?
#
loop_
_entity_poly.entity_id
_entity_poly.type
_entity_poly.pdbx_seq_one_letter_code
_entity_poly.pdbx_strand_id
1 'polypeptide(L)'
;MVGLWKGQCIPTGHPFDGVLENLGWFGKRFRPDMRADALLFRSDEHRLVAIDPRWIPLGLALRFHEIGRTRAARNLFSYLQRRLRARGPVASLKTMLFGGVDSAAMIYDDQPIIDHFRRIDQHWVMGAMTISGDERFYFFELERVDEP
;
A
#
# COMPACT_ATOMS: atom_id res chain seq x y z
N MET A 1 -15.67 0.36 0.26
CA MET A 1 -14.24 0.70 0.16
C MET A 1 -13.93 2.16 0.47
N VAL A 2 -14.75 3.14 0.07
CA VAL A 2 -14.50 4.57 0.38
C VAL A 2 -14.23 4.81 1.87
N GLY A 3 -13.15 5.50 2.20
CA GLY A 3 -12.71 5.78 3.58
C GLY A 3 -11.21 5.64 3.78
N LEU A 4 -10.76 5.87 5.01
CA LEU A 4 -9.39 5.65 5.46
C LEU A 4 -9.25 4.22 6.01
N TRP A 5 -8.15 3.57 5.66
CA TRP A 5 -7.86 2.21 6.06
C TRP A 5 -6.45 2.08 6.57
N LYS A 6 -6.31 1.51 7.76
CA LYS A 6 -5.03 1.16 8.36
C LYS A 6 -4.61 -0.22 7.84
N GLY A 7 -3.39 -0.32 7.34
CA GLY A 7 -2.85 -1.54 6.78
C GLY A 7 -2.03 -2.36 7.77
N GLN A 8 -2.16 -3.67 7.66
CA GLN A 8 -1.33 -4.64 8.37
C GLN A 8 -0.86 -5.72 7.39
N CYS A 9 0.43 -6.03 7.42
CA CYS A 9 0.99 -7.04 6.54
C CYS A 9 0.72 -8.43 7.13
N ILE A 10 0.31 -9.39 6.31
CA ILE A 10 0.27 -10.80 6.74
C ILE A 10 1.64 -11.39 6.45
N PRO A 11 2.38 -11.91 7.45
CA PRO A 11 3.69 -12.50 7.23
C PRO A 11 3.53 -13.80 6.43
N THR A 12 3.81 -13.75 5.14
CA THR A 12 3.78 -14.92 4.23
C THR A 12 5.17 -15.34 3.77
N GLY A 13 6.23 -14.71 4.31
CA GLY A 13 7.61 -14.89 3.88
C GLY A 13 7.96 -14.04 2.66
N HIS A 14 7.13 -13.05 2.32
CA HIS A 14 7.36 -12.18 1.18
C HIS A 14 8.44 -11.13 1.50
N PRO A 15 9.27 -10.71 0.54
CA PRO A 15 10.31 -9.70 0.76
C PRO A 15 9.81 -8.41 1.42
N PHE A 16 8.58 -7.97 1.13
CA PHE A 16 8.01 -6.76 1.73
C PHE A 16 7.56 -6.91 3.19
N ASP A 17 7.58 -8.11 3.77
CA ASP A 17 7.20 -8.35 5.16
C ASP A 17 8.08 -7.51 6.09
N GLY A 18 7.45 -6.69 6.94
CA GLY A 18 8.11 -5.81 7.91
C GLY A 18 8.83 -4.59 7.34
N VAL A 19 8.95 -4.45 6.00
CA VAL A 19 9.59 -3.27 5.39
C VAL A 19 8.67 -2.06 5.49
N LEU A 20 7.44 -2.17 4.99
CA LEU A 20 6.48 -1.07 5.00
C LEU A 20 6.16 -0.59 6.42
N GLU A 21 5.99 -1.52 7.36
CA GLU A 21 5.79 -1.24 8.78
C GLU A 21 6.98 -0.48 9.37
N ASN A 22 8.21 -0.92 9.08
CA ASN A 22 9.40 -0.22 9.54
C ASN A 22 9.52 1.20 8.96
N LEU A 23 9.03 1.41 7.75
CA LEU A 23 9.02 2.73 7.09
C LEU A 23 7.87 3.63 7.58
N GLY A 24 7.02 3.15 8.49
CA GLY A 24 5.89 3.90 9.05
C GLY A 24 4.68 3.95 8.13
N TRP A 25 4.51 2.94 7.27
CA TRP A 25 3.31 2.80 6.45
C TRP A 25 2.10 2.68 7.37
N PHE A 26 1.13 3.56 7.15
CA PHE A 26 -0.12 3.57 7.87
C PHE A 26 -1.17 2.74 7.15
N GLY A 27 -1.27 2.88 5.82
CA GLY A 27 -2.32 2.20 5.05
C GLY A 27 -2.68 2.92 3.77
N LYS A 28 -3.97 2.98 3.47
CA LYS A 28 -4.53 3.46 2.19
C LYS A 28 -5.77 4.32 2.42
N ARG A 29 -6.06 5.24 1.49
CA ARG A 29 -7.33 5.98 1.49
C ARG A 29 -8.01 5.85 0.14
N PHE A 30 -9.28 5.49 0.17
CA PHE A 30 -10.12 5.40 -1.03
C PHE A 30 -11.13 6.54 -1.03
N ARG A 31 -11.16 7.30 -2.12
CA ARG A 31 -11.99 8.49 -2.26
C ARG A 31 -13.31 8.15 -2.98
N PRO A 32 -14.35 8.99 -2.82
CA PRO A 32 -15.65 8.76 -3.48
C PRO A 32 -15.60 8.77 -5.02
N ASP A 33 -14.60 9.42 -5.60
CA ASP A 33 -14.35 9.51 -7.06
C ASP A 33 -13.62 8.27 -7.61
N MET A 34 -13.58 7.17 -6.86
CA MET A 34 -12.87 5.92 -7.20
C MET A 34 -11.36 6.10 -7.38
N ARG A 35 -10.79 7.20 -6.87
CA ARG A 35 -9.34 7.40 -6.77
C ARG A 35 -8.83 6.97 -5.40
N ALA A 36 -7.54 6.65 -5.32
CA ALA A 36 -6.93 6.18 -4.09
C ALA A 36 -5.54 6.77 -3.84
N ASP A 37 -5.27 7.05 -2.57
CA ASP A 37 -3.94 7.28 -2.05
C ASP A 37 -3.42 5.93 -1.55
N ALA A 38 -2.60 5.28 -2.38
CA ALA A 38 -2.25 3.88 -2.20
C ALA A 38 -1.22 3.62 -1.09
N LEU A 39 -0.47 4.65 -0.70
CA LEU A 39 0.60 4.59 0.29
C LEU A 39 0.54 5.82 1.20
N LEU A 40 -0.12 5.66 2.34
CA LEU A 40 -0.12 6.67 3.40
C LEU A 40 0.93 6.33 4.44
N PHE A 41 1.72 7.33 4.82
CA PHE A 41 2.72 7.21 5.87
C PHE A 41 2.46 8.21 6.98
N ARG A 42 2.75 7.80 8.21
CA ARG A 42 2.63 8.68 9.37
C ARG A 42 3.84 9.61 9.43
N SER A 43 3.62 10.92 9.33
CA SER A 43 4.69 11.94 9.46
C SER A 43 4.83 12.45 10.89
N ASP A 44 3.74 12.50 11.64
CA ASP A 44 3.64 12.88 13.05
C ASP A 44 2.37 12.21 13.63
N GLU A 45 2.04 12.43 14.91
CA GLU A 45 0.91 11.75 15.56
C GLU A 45 -0.44 11.95 14.83
N HIS A 46 -0.63 13.10 14.16
CA HIS A 46 -1.93 13.49 13.60
C HIS A 46 -1.93 13.65 12.08
N ARG A 47 -0.76 13.57 11.42
CA ARG A 47 -0.65 13.84 9.98
C ARG A 47 -0.20 12.63 9.18
N LEU A 48 -1.06 12.27 8.23
CA LEU A 48 -0.77 11.29 7.18
C LEU A 48 -0.29 11.99 5.91
N VAL A 49 0.75 11.44 5.31
CA VAL A 49 1.33 11.92 4.04
C VAL A 49 1.20 10.81 3.00
N ALA A 50 0.54 11.15 1.88
CA ALA A 50 0.49 10.28 0.71
C ALA A 50 1.80 10.34 -0.07
N ILE A 51 2.33 9.19 -0.45
CA ILE A 51 3.56 9.04 -1.22
C ILE A 51 3.26 8.50 -2.60
N ASP A 52 3.92 9.06 -3.61
CA ASP A 52 3.84 8.59 -4.99
C ASP A 52 4.94 7.54 -5.24
N PRO A 53 4.59 6.28 -5.53
CA PRO A 53 5.57 5.23 -5.73
C PRO A 53 6.25 5.26 -7.10
N ARG A 54 5.89 6.15 -8.04
CA ARG A 54 6.44 6.14 -9.42
C ARG A 54 7.96 6.11 -9.51
N TRP A 55 8.64 6.73 -8.53
CA TRP A 55 10.11 6.84 -8.51
C TRP A 55 10.78 5.71 -7.73
N ILE A 56 9.99 4.78 -7.17
CA ILE A 56 10.51 3.65 -6.39
C ILE A 56 10.76 2.49 -7.35
N PRO A 57 12.02 2.10 -7.61
CA PRO A 57 12.32 0.95 -8.44
C PRO A 57 11.97 -0.34 -7.70
N LEU A 58 10.78 -0.90 -7.95
CA LEU A 58 10.25 -2.08 -7.25
C LEU A 58 11.21 -3.27 -7.26
N GLY A 59 11.85 -3.55 -8.40
CA GLY A 59 12.82 -4.63 -8.50
C GLY A 59 14.02 -4.48 -7.56
N LEU A 60 14.50 -3.25 -7.35
CA LEU A 60 15.57 -2.99 -6.38
C LEU A 60 15.04 -3.05 -4.95
N ALA A 61 13.84 -2.52 -4.69
CA ALA A 61 13.23 -2.58 -3.37
C ALA A 61 13.01 -4.03 -2.90
N LEU A 62 12.57 -4.92 -3.80
CA LEU A 62 12.44 -6.36 -3.53
C LEU A 62 13.80 -7.03 -3.24
N ARG A 63 14.83 -6.68 -4.01
CA ARG A 63 16.19 -7.22 -3.83
C ARG A 63 16.85 -6.78 -2.53
N PHE A 64 16.62 -5.53 -2.11
CA PHE A 64 17.25 -4.93 -0.93
C PHE A 64 16.30 -4.80 0.27
N HIS A 65 15.24 -5.61 0.31
CA HIS A 65 14.21 -5.53 1.33
C HIS A 65 14.75 -5.67 2.77
N GLU A 66 15.83 -6.45 2.96
CA GLU A 66 16.50 -6.60 4.26
C GLU A 66 17.05 -5.26 4.80
N ILE A 67 17.54 -4.38 3.92
CA ILE A 67 18.01 -3.03 4.29
C ILE A 67 16.83 -2.17 4.77
N GLY A 68 15.67 -2.34 4.11
CA GLY A 68 14.43 -1.65 4.45
C GLY A 68 13.90 -1.93 5.86
N ARG A 69 14.38 -3.00 6.52
CA ARG A 69 14.04 -3.34 7.92
C ARG A 69 14.91 -2.62 8.96
N THR A 70 15.95 -1.91 8.55
CA THR A 70 16.88 -1.25 9.47
C THR A 70 16.37 0.11 9.96
N ARG A 71 16.84 0.54 11.15
CA ARG A 71 16.52 1.88 11.70
C ARG A 71 17.13 3.01 10.85
N ALA A 72 18.27 2.77 10.22
CA ALA A 72 18.90 3.72 9.30
C ALA A 72 18.03 3.98 8.07
N ALA A 73 17.42 2.93 7.50
CA ALA A 73 16.49 3.07 6.38
C ALA A 73 15.25 3.89 6.77
N ARG A 74 14.69 3.70 7.98
CA ARG A 74 13.58 4.51 8.49
C ARG A 74 13.94 6.01 8.53
N ASN A 75 15.11 6.35 9.06
CA ASN A 75 15.56 7.73 9.15
C ASN A 75 15.78 8.34 7.76
N LEU A 76 16.44 7.61 6.84
CA LEU A 76 16.63 8.07 5.47
C LEU A 76 15.29 8.28 4.76
N PHE A 77 14.37 7.33 4.92
CA PHE A 77 13.06 7.40 4.29
C PHE A 77 12.28 8.62 4.76
N SER A 78 12.28 8.96 6.06
CA SER A 78 11.55 10.14 6.56
C SER A 78 12.03 11.46 5.94
N TYR A 79 13.32 11.58 5.60
CA TYR A 79 13.83 12.72 4.81
C TYR A 79 13.34 12.68 3.36
N LEU A 80 13.31 11.49 2.74
CA LEU A 80 12.84 11.29 1.37
C LEU A 80 11.32 11.46 1.22
N GLN A 81 10.52 11.18 2.26
CA GLN A 81 9.06 11.32 2.26
C GLN A 81 8.62 12.70 1.79
N ARG A 82 9.35 13.76 2.18
CA ARG A 82 9.05 15.14 1.76
C ARG A 82 9.15 15.35 0.25
N ARG A 83 10.08 14.64 -0.40
CA ARG A 83 10.31 14.71 -1.85
C ARG A 83 9.38 13.78 -2.63
N LEU A 84 9.04 12.64 -2.06
CA LEU A 84 8.17 11.64 -2.67
C LEU A 84 6.67 11.89 -2.43
N ARG A 85 6.32 13.03 -1.81
CA ARG A 85 4.94 13.38 -1.52
C ARG A 85 4.12 13.42 -2.81
N ALA A 86 3.01 12.70 -2.82
CA ALA A 86 2.07 12.69 -3.92
C ALA A 86 1.38 14.06 -4.04
N ARG A 87 1.19 14.52 -5.29
CA ARG A 87 0.43 15.75 -5.59
C ARG A 87 -1.07 15.51 -5.69
N GLY A 88 -1.49 14.23 -5.70
CA GLY A 88 -2.87 13.79 -5.76
C GLY A 88 -2.95 12.26 -5.64
N PRO A 89 -4.14 11.67 -5.83
CA PRO A 89 -4.30 10.23 -5.83
C PRO A 89 -3.46 9.58 -6.93
N VAL A 90 -2.87 8.42 -6.63
CA VAL A 90 -1.89 7.72 -7.48
C VAL A 90 -2.37 6.34 -7.93
N ALA A 91 -3.64 6.04 -7.64
CA ALA A 91 -4.27 4.79 -7.99
C ALA A 91 -5.77 4.98 -8.24
N SER A 92 -6.36 4.01 -8.93
CA SER A 92 -7.79 3.95 -9.22
C SER A 92 -8.40 2.63 -8.78
N LEU A 93 -9.64 2.66 -8.32
CA LEU A 93 -10.45 1.49 -8.01
C LEU A 93 -11.27 1.07 -9.23
N LYS A 94 -11.24 -0.22 -9.54
CA LYS A 94 -12.05 -0.86 -10.58
C LYS A 94 -12.58 -2.21 -10.10
N THR A 95 -13.63 -2.71 -10.76
CA THR A 95 -14.04 -4.11 -10.58
C THR A 95 -13.23 -4.97 -11.56
N MET A 96 -12.58 -6.01 -11.05
CA MET A 96 -11.81 -6.96 -11.86
C MET A 96 -12.03 -8.39 -11.37
N LEU A 97 -11.96 -9.34 -12.29
CA LEU A 97 -12.02 -10.76 -11.98
C LEU A 97 -10.73 -11.19 -11.25
N PHE A 98 -10.87 -11.84 -10.10
CA PHE A 98 -9.75 -12.43 -9.37
C PHE A 98 -10.17 -13.77 -8.77
N GLY A 99 -9.49 -14.86 -9.15
CA GLY A 99 -9.87 -16.22 -8.75
C GLY A 99 -11.26 -16.63 -9.24
N GLY A 100 -11.68 -16.15 -10.42
CA GLY A 100 -12.97 -16.48 -11.03
C GLY A 100 -14.18 -15.72 -10.47
N VAL A 101 -13.97 -14.74 -9.58
CA VAL A 101 -15.06 -13.96 -8.97
C VAL A 101 -14.74 -12.46 -9.08
N ASP A 102 -15.74 -11.64 -9.37
CA ASP A 102 -15.59 -10.18 -9.40
C ASP A 102 -15.13 -9.64 -8.04
N SER A 103 -14.12 -8.77 -8.07
CA SER A 103 -13.47 -8.22 -6.89
C SER A 103 -13.22 -6.73 -7.10
N ALA A 104 -13.33 -5.95 -6.03
CA ALA A 104 -12.77 -4.60 -6.05
C ALA A 104 -11.23 -4.71 -6.18
N ALA A 105 -10.63 -3.97 -7.09
CA ALA A 105 -9.20 -3.96 -7.32
C ALA A 105 -8.69 -2.51 -7.40
N MET A 106 -7.57 -2.23 -6.75
CA MET A 106 -6.87 -0.95 -6.88
C MET A 106 -5.67 -1.13 -7.80
N ILE A 107 -5.63 -0.31 -8.85
CA ILE A 107 -4.58 -0.30 -9.86
C ILE A 107 -3.75 0.96 -9.64
N TYR A 108 -2.43 0.80 -9.49
CA TYR A 108 -1.51 1.92 -9.39
C TYR A 108 -1.30 2.53 -10.77
N ASP A 109 -1.33 3.86 -10.87
CA ASP A 109 -1.28 4.53 -12.17
C ASP A 109 0.10 4.40 -12.85
N ASP A 110 1.17 4.47 -12.05
CA ASP A 110 2.56 4.53 -12.51
C ASP A 110 3.38 3.29 -12.12
N GLN A 111 2.75 2.25 -11.56
CA GLN A 111 3.42 1.03 -11.13
C GLN A 111 2.62 -0.20 -11.57
N PRO A 112 3.28 -1.29 -11.97
CA PRO A 112 2.63 -2.51 -12.44
C PRO A 112 2.10 -3.36 -11.26
N ILE A 113 1.38 -2.73 -10.33
CA ILE A 113 0.86 -3.31 -9.10
C ILE A 113 -0.66 -3.27 -9.13
N ILE A 114 -1.30 -4.39 -8.75
CA ILE A 114 -2.75 -4.48 -8.58
C ILE A 114 -3.04 -5.11 -7.22
N ASP A 115 -3.79 -4.40 -6.39
CA ASP A 115 -4.28 -4.88 -5.10
C ASP A 115 -5.73 -5.34 -5.25
N HIS A 116 -5.99 -6.65 -5.17
CA HIS A 116 -7.34 -7.22 -5.19
C HIS A 116 -7.91 -7.33 -3.77
N PHE A 117 -9.14 -6.86 -3.55
CA PHE A 117 -9.75 -6.82 -2.22
C PHE A 117 -10.93 -7.79 -2.07
N ARG A 118 -10.93 -8.52 -0.96
CA ARG A 118 -12.06 -9.33 -0.49
C ARG A 118 -12.50 -8.85 0.88
N ARG A 119 -13.81 -8.68 1.04
CA ARG A 119 -14.38 -8.28 2.33
C ARG A 119 -14.30 -9.45 3.30
N ILE A 120 -13.72 -9.21 4.49
CA ILE A 120 -13.78 -10.14 5.62
C ILE A 120 -15.06 -9.85 6.40
N ASP A 121 -15.24 -8.59 6.82
CA ASP A 121 -16.44 -8.11 7.52
C ASP A 121 -16.73 -6.62 7.22
N GLN A 122 -17.49 -5.93 8.08
CA GLN A 122 -17.85 -4.52 7.88
C GLN A 122 -16.66 -3.56 8.03
N HIS A 123 -15.66 -3.94 8.82
CA HIS A 123 -14.48 -3.14 9.17
C HIS A 123 -13.21 -3.65 8.51
N TRP A 124 -13.16 -4.92 8.10
CA TRP A 124 -11.94 -5.56 7.60
C TRP A 124 -12.08 -6.01 6.15
N VAL A 125 -11.02 -5.77 5.37
CA VAL A 125 -10.85 -6.34 4.04
C VAL A 125 -9.46 -6.94 3.90
N MET A 126 -9.39 -8.08 3.21
CA MET A 126 -8.14 -8.70 2.79
C MET A 126 -7.73 -8.15 1.43
N GLY A 127 -6.46 -7.81 1.29
CA GLY A 127 -5.81 -7.44 0.04
C GLY A 127 -4.86 -8.55 -0.44
N ALA A 128 -4.91 -8.84 -1.74
CA ALA A 128 -3.96 -9.67 -2.44
C ALA A 128 -3.29 -8.80 -3.51
N MET A 129 -2.05 -8.40 -3.27
CA MET A 129 -1.23 -7.63 -4.20
C MET A 129 -0.55 -8.56 -5.20
N THR A 130 -0.62 -8.17 -6.47
CA THR A 130 0.10 -8.77 -7.58
C THR A 130 1.01 -7.74 -8.22
N ILE A 131 2.15 -8.19 -8.74
CA ILE A 131 3.09 -7.37 -9.51
C ILE A 131 3.25 -8.04 -10.87
N SER A 132 3.12 -7.29 -11.96
CA SER A 132 3.32 -7.86 -13.30
C SER A 132 4.71 -8.49 -13.42
N GLY A 133 4.75 -9.78 -13.80
CA GLY A 133 6.00 -10.54 -13.90
C GLY A 133 6.44 -11.24 -12.61
N ASP A 134 5.66 -11.15 -11.53
CA ASP A 134 5.84 -11.95 -10.31
C ASP A 134 4.58 -12.79 -10.07
N GLU A 135 4.73 -14.10 -9.91
CA GLU A 135 3.63 -15.02 -9.66
C GLU A 135 3.24 -15.06 -8.18
N ARG A 136 4.02 -14.43 -7.29
CA ARG A 136 3.77 -14.43 -5.86
C ARG A 136 2.72 -13.40 -5.50
N PHE A 137 1.81 -13.81 -4.62
CA PHE A 137 0.86 -12.92 -3.99
C PHE A 137 1.44 -12.36 -2.70
N TYR A 138 1.28 -11.06 -2.51
CA TYR A 138 1.53 -10.43 -1.23
C TYR A 138 0.20 -10.12 -0.54
N PHE A 139 -0.01 -10.71 0.64
CA PHE A 139 -1.25 -10.57 1.37
C PHE A 139 -1.13 -9.54 2.48
N PHE A 140 -2.18 -8.75 2.66
CA PHE A 140 -2.28 -7.76 3.70
C PHE A 140 -3.75 -7.59 4.10
N GLU A 141 -3.97 -7.01 5.26
CA GLU A 141 -5.29 -6.65 5.75
C GLU A 141 -5.40 -5.13 5.85
N LEU A 142 -6.63 -4.66 5.68
CA LEU A 142 -7.00 -3.27 5.85
C LEU A 142 -8.15 -3.20 6.84
N GLU A 143 -7.93 -2.47 7.92
CA GLU A 143 -8.93 -2.10 8.92
C GLU A 143 -9.47 -0.72 8.61
N ARG A 144 -10.78 -0.57 8.55
CA ARG A 144 -11.43 0.74 8.43
C ARG A 144 -11.23 1.51 9.72
N VAL A 145 -10.75 2.74 9.58
CA VAL A 145 -10.53 3.66 10.68
C VAL A 145 -11.10 5.02 10.34
N ASP A 146 -11.47 5.79 11.36
CA ASP A 146 -11.86 7.18 11.19
C ASP A 146 -10.63 8.06 10.95
N GLU A 147 -10.80 9.18 10.25
CA GLU A 147 -9.72 10.15 10.12
C GLU A 147 -9.40 10.75 11.50
N PRO A 148 -8.11 10.86 11.88
CA PRO A 148 -7.70 11.48 13.14
C PRO A 148 -7.98 12.99 13.19
#